data_AF-A0A495V616-F1
#
_entry.id   AF-A0A495V616-F1
#
_cell.length_a   1.000
_cell.length_b   1.000
_cell.length_c   1.000
_cell.angle_alpha   90.00
_cell.angle_beta   90.00
_cell.angle_gamma   90.00
#
_symmetry.space_group_name_H-M   'P 1'
#
loop_
_entity.id
_entity.type
_entity.pdbx_description
1 polymer ?
#
loop_
_entity_poly.entity_id
_entity_poly.type
_entity_poly.pdbx_seq_one_letter_code
_entity_poly.pdbx_strand_id
1 'polypeptide(L)'
;MQLRFECHLTGADYVTQQGWLSATLPCCPLHPHGDCGFARHGTYERVSPPGTRVARWYCPEGHRTFSLLPDCLAARLSGTLSEVEAVVRAAEQAPSLEALCKHQRLDIELPGALRWVRRRVQDVHGALHRIKGVLGDTFANVAPTLTAFADHLEVEPVLVALRGIAAAWLDVLPKPLGFAPRRRRGRSALPRLQHRAGPDPPGCPA
;
A
#
# COMPACT_ATOMS: atom_id res chain seq x y z
N MET A 1 10.07 1.77 -10.13
CA MET A 1 8.63 1.88 -10.42
C MET A 1 7.94 0.60 -9.96
N GLN A 2 6.73 0.69 -9.39
CA GLN A 2 5.93 -0.51 -9.07
C GLN A 2 4.85 -0.68 -10.14
N LEU A 3 4.60 -1.91 -10.54
CA LEU A 3 3.54 -2.31 -11.46
C LEU A 3 2.69 -3.41 -10.81
N ARG A 4 1.48 -3.61 -11.34
CA ARG A 4 0.59 -4.69 -10.92
C ARG A 4 1.16 -6.03 -11.35
N PHE A 5 1.09 -7.00 -10.45
CA PHE A 5 1.18 -8.41 -10.79
C PHE A 5 -0.15 -9.05 -10.43
N GLU A 6 -0.90 -9.45 -11.46
CA GLU A 6 -2.14 -10.16 -11.28
C GLU A 6 -1.84 -11.52 -10.66
N CYS A 7 -2.32 -11.69 -9.42
CA CYS A 7 -2.00 -12.84 -8.59
C CYS A 7 -3.21 -13.17 -7.73
N HIS A 8 -3.75 -14.38 -7.93
CA HIS A 8 -4.93 -14.87 -7.21
C HIS A 8 -4.58 -15.63 -5.92
N LEU A 9 -3.30 -15.70 -5.57
CA LEU A 9 -2.86 -16.35 -4.34
C LEU A 9 -3.20 -15.47 -3.13
N THR A 10 -3.53 -16.11 -2.01
CA THR A 10 -3.55 -15.43 -0.71
C THR A 10 -2.13 -14.98 -0.34
N GLY A 11 -1.99 -14.09 0.66
CA GLY A 11 -0.66 -13.69 1.12
C GLY A 11 0.18 -14.86 1.63
N ALA A 12 -0.45 -15.82 2.32
CA ALA A 12 0.22 -17.03 2.81
C ALA A 12 0.64 -17.95 1.66
N ASP A 13 -0.27 -18.21 0.72
CA ASP A 13 0.03 -19.04 -0.46
C ASP A 13 1.12 -18.41 -1.33
N TYR A 14 1.09 -17.10 -1.49
CA TYR A 14 2.13 -16.37 -2.22
C TYR A 14 3.51 -16.59 -1.63
N VAL A 15 3.64 -16.64 -0.31
CA VAL A 15 4.91 -16.93 0.36
C VAL A 15 5.28 -18.40 0.23
N THR A 16 4.37 -19.30 0.60
CA THR A 16 4.59 -20.75 0.61
C THR A 16 4.96 -21.29 -0.77
N GLN A 17 4.26 -20.84 -1.81
CA GLN A 17 4.48 -21.27 -3.19
C GLN A 17 5.54 -20.44 -3.91
N GLN A 18 6.19 -19.49 -3.22
CA GLN A 18 7.16 -18.58 -3.82
C GLN A 18 6.62 -17.88 -5.06
N GLY A 19 5.41 -17.30 -4.98
CA GLY A 19 4.68 -16.73 -6.11
C GLY A 19 5.43 -15.63 -6.88
N TRP A 20 6.50 -15.05 -6.32
CA TRP A 20 7.40 -14.17 -7.08
C TRP A 20 8.12 -14.88 -8.23
N LEU A 21 8.28 -16.20 -8.20
CA LEU A 21 8.95 -16.95 -9.26
C LEU A 21 8.13 -16.95 -10.55
N SER A 22 6.81 -17.01 -10.45
CA SER A 22 5.87 -17.00 -11.58
C SER A 22 5.61 -15.60 -12.16
N ALA A 23 6.07 -14.54 -11.50
CA ALA A 23 5.93 -13.18 -12.03
C ALA A 23 6.71 -13.02 -13.35
N THR A 24 6.02 -12.52 -14.38
CA THR A 24 6.60 -12.28 -15.71
C THR A 24 6.34 -10.86 -16.18
N LEU A 25 7.33 -10.27 -16.86
CA LEU A 25 7.22 -8.98 -17.54
C LEU A 25 7.90 -9.12 -18.91
N PRO A 26 7.14 -9.39 -19.98
CA PRO A 26 7.70 -9.86 -21.25
C PRO A 26 8.44 -8.76 -22.02
N CYS A 27 8.02 -7.50 -21.87
CA CYS A 27 8.62 -6.37 -22.55
C CYS A 27 8.92 -5.23 -21.56
N CYS A 28 9.88 -4.38 -21.94
CA CYS A 28 10.22 -3.19 -21.17
C CYS A 28 9.06 -2.18 -21.25
N PRO A 29 8.53 -1.68 -20.12
CA PRO A 29 7.49 -0.65 -20.14
C PRO A 29 7.92 0.69 -20.76
N LEU A 30 9.22 0.94 -20.90
CA LEU A 30 9.77 2.14 -21.55
C LEU A 30 10.10 1.93 -23.02
N HIS A 31 10.46 0.70 -23.40
CA HIS A 31 10.87 0.35 -24.76
C HIS A 31 10.11 -0.92 -25.19
N PRO A 32 8.83 -0.80 -25.58
CA PRO A 32 7.99 -1.95 -25.93
C PRO A 32 8.53 -2.76 -27.10
N HIS A 33 9.28 -2.11 -28.00
CA HIS A 33 9.88 -2.73 -29.19
C HIS A 33 11.16 -3.53 -28.89
N GLY A 34 11.75 -3.42 -27.68
CA GLY A 34 12.92 -4.20 -27.30
C GLY A 34 14.24 -3.41 -27.31
N ASP A 35 15.35 -4.13 -27.55
CA ASP A 35 16.76 -3.68 -27.68
C ASP A 35 17.39 -2.92 -26.51
N CYS A 36 16.62 -2.56 -25.48
CA CYS A 36 17.11 -1.81 -24.33
C CYS A 36 17.83 -2.63 -23.24
N GLY A 37 18.15 -3.91 -23.51
CA GLY A 37 18.79 -4.83 -22.56
C GLY A 37 17.92 -5.20 -21.34
N PHE A 38 16.60 -5.11 -21.45
CA PHE A 38 15.67 -5.35 -20.36
C PHE A 38 15.70 -6.79 -19.86
N ALA A 39 15.89 -6.98 -18.55
CA ALA A 39 16.02 -8.31 -17.97
C ALA A 39 15.52 -8.36 -16.53
N ARG A 40 15.23 -9.59 -16.06
CA ARG A 40 14.92 -9.86 -14.66
C ARG A 40 16.15 -9.54 -13.79
N HIS A 41 15.92 -8.82 -12.69
CA HIS A 41 16.93 -8.27 -11.79
C HIS A 41 16.77 -8.78 -10.35
N GLY A 42 16.34 -10.02 -10.21
CA GLY A 42 16.12 -10.71 -8.93
C GLY A 42 14.85 -10.27 -8.19
N THR A 43 14.91 -10.23 -6.87
CA THR A 43 13.79 -9.89 -5.99
C THR A 43 14.22 -8.94 -4.87
N TYR A 44 13.26 -8.31 -4.18
CA TYR A 44 13.49 -7.67 -2.89
C TYR A 44 12.52 -8.22 -1.84
N GLU A 45 12.91 -8.18 -0.58
CA GLU A 45 12.09 -8.68 0.54
C GLU A 45 11.15 -7.61 1.08
N ARG A 46 10.00 -8.03 1.61
CA ARG A 46 9.12 -7.18 2.42
C ARG A 46 9.15 -7.60 3.87
N VAL A 47 8.95 -6.63 4.75
CA VAL A 47 8.87 -6.85 6.20
C VAL A 47 7.70 -7.76 6.58
N SER A 48 6.57 -7.64 5.88
CA SER A 48 5.36 -8.41 6.17
C SER A 48 4.53 -8.64 4.90
N PRO A 49 4.02 -9.86 4.69
CA PRO A 49 4.26 -11.07 5.50
C PRO A 49 5.74 -11.54 5.48
N PRO A 50 6.27 -12.17 6.55
CA PRO A 50 7.65 -12.70 6.55
C PRO A 50 7.88 -13.68 5.39
N GLY A 51 9.09 -13.67 4.81
CA GLY A 51 9.43 -14.48 3.64
C GLY A 51 8.89 -13.94 2.31
N THR A 52 8.11 -12.86 2.32
CA THR A 52 7.60 -12.23 1.10
C THR A 52 8.73 -11.63 0.27
N ARG A 53 8.83 -12.05 -0.99
CA ARG A 53 9.69 -11.42 -2.00
C ARG A 53 8.86 -10.84 -3.14
N VAL A 54 9.38 -9.82 -3.81
CA VAL A 54 8.75 -9.17 -4.96
C VAL A 54 9.74 -9.15 -6.12
N ALA A 55 9.33 -9.66 -7.28
CA ALA A 55 10.17 -9.77 -8.46
C ALA A 55 10.46 -8.41 -9.09
N ARG A 56 11.69 -8.25 -9.61
CA ARG A 56 12.19 -7.03 -10.21
C ARG A 56 12.74 -7.27 -11.60
N TRP A 57 12.62 -6.26 -12.44
CA TRP A 57 13.27 -6.14 -13.73
C TRP A 57 14.02 -4.82 -13.80
N TYR A 58 15.07 -4.77 -14.61
CA TYR A 58 15.85 -3.57 -14.83
C TYR A 58 15.97 -3.30 -16.33
N CYS A 59 15.75 -2.04 -16.71
CA CYS A 59 16.08 -1.53 -18.03
C CYS A 59 17.37 -0.69 -17.91
N PRO A 60 18.50 -1.18 -18.47
CA PRO A 60 19.75 -0.44 -18.53
C PRO A 60 19.61 0.93 -19.20
N GLU A 61 19.03 1.00 -20.39
CA GLU A 61 18.91 2.24 -21.17
C GLU A 61 18.00 3.27 -20.49
N GLY A 62 16.87 2.82 -19.96
CA GLY A 62 15.94 3.68 -19.22
C GLY A 62 16.39 3.97 -17.78
N HIS A 63 17.52 3.39 -17.33
CA HIS A 63 18.04 3.46 -15.96
C HIS A 63 16.95 3.27 -14.90
N ARG A 64 16.08 2.27 -15.10
CA ARG A 64 14.87 2.12 -14.28
C ARG A 64 14.61 0.67 -13.89
N THR A 65 14.34 0.47 -12.61
CA THR A 65 13.86 -0.80 -12.07
C THR A 65 12.34 -0.82 -12.01
N PHE A 66 11.74 -1.94 -12.42
CA PHE A 66 10.32 -2.24 -12.33
C PHE A 66 10.11 -3.37 -11.33
N SER A 67 9.20 -3.19 -10.39
CA SER A 67 8.86 -4.19 -9.39
C SER A 67 7.41 -4.62 -9.57
N LEU A 68 7.17 -5.92 -9.66
CA LEU A 68 5.86 -6.51 -9.89
C LEU A 68 5.17 -6.84 -8.56
N LEU A 69 4.35 -5.92 -8.04
CA LEU A 69 3.68 -6.09 -6.73
C LEU A 69 2.40 -6.93 -6.90
N PRO A 70 2.32 -8.15 -6.34
CA PRO A 70 1.13 -9.02 -6.45
C PRO A 70 -0.10 -8.36 -5.83
N ASP A 71 -1.28 -8.69 -6.36
CA ASP A 71 -2.56 -8.11 -5.93
C ASP A 71 -2.84 -8.33 -4.44
N CYS A 72 -2.44 -9.47 -3.86
CA CYS A 72 -2.62 -9.75 -2.45
C CYS A 72 -1.84 -8.81 -1.50
N LEU A 73 -0.80 -8.10 -1.95
CA LEU A 73 0.04 -7.25 -1.08
C LEU A 73 -0.38 -5.78 -1.06
N ALA A 74 -0.36 -5.13 0.10
CA ALA A 74 -0.69 -3.71 0.20
C ALA A 74 0.44 -2.81 -0.34
N ALA A 75 0.12 -1.89 -1.24
CA ALA A 75 1.09 -0.92 -1.74
C ALA A 75 1.51 0.04 -0.62
N ARG A 76 2.82 0.15 -0.39
CA ARG A 76 3.44 1.12 0.56
C ARG A 76 2.95 1.01 2.02
N LEU A 77 2.25 -0.07 2.38
CA LEU A 77 1.89 -0.45 3.74
C LEU A 77 2.41 -1.85 4.02
N SER A 78 2.74 -2.14 5.28
CA SER A 78 3.08 -3.51 5.71
C SER A 78 1.83 -4.39 5.66
N GLY A 79 2.02 -5.64 5.23
CA GLY A 79 0.96 -6.65 5.17
C GLY A 79 0.31 -6.80 3.80
N THR A 80 -0.73 -7.64 3.79
CA THR A 80 -1.62 -7.93 2.66
C THR A 80 -2.75 -6.91 2.56
N LEU A 81 -3.42 -6.84 1.41
CA LEU A 81 -4.65 -6.05 1.29
C LEU A 81 -5.75 -6.57 2.21
N SER A 82 -5.90 -7.89 2.32
CA SER A 82 -6.89 -8.52 3.21
C SER A 82 -6.64 -8.20 4.69
N GLU A 83 -5.38 -8.19 5.13
CA GLU A 83 -5.01 -7.78 6.49
C GLU A 83 -5.34 -6.30 6.75
N VAL A 84 -5.02 -5.43 5.79
CA VAL A 84 -5.39 -4.00 5.88
C VAL A 84 -6.91 -3.84 5.94
N GLU A 85 -7.63 -4.60 5.12
CA GLU A 85 -9.09 -4.59 5.07
C GLU A 85 -9.71 -5.03 6.39
N ALA A 86 -9.26 -6.15 6.97
CA ALA A 86 -9.76 -6.65 8.24
C ALA A 86 -9.63 -5.62 9.37
N VAL A 87 -8.52 -4.89 9.42
CA VAL A 87 -8.31 -3.80 10.38
C VAL A 87 -9.30 -2.66 10.18
N VAL A 88 -9.51 -2.23 8.93
CA VAL A 88 -10.42 -1.10 8.64
C VAL A 88 -11.88 -1.51 8.82
N ARG A 89 -12.26 -2.73 8.46
CA ARG A 89 -13.60 -3.28 8.72
C ARG A 89 -13.89 -3.35 10.22
N ALA A 90 -12.94 -3.82 11.01
CA ALA A 90 -13.07 -3.80 12.47
C ALA A 90 -13.20 -2.37 13.01
N ALA A 91 -12.53 -1.39 12.40
CA ALA A 91 -12.65 0.02 12.78
C ALA A 91 -13.99 0.65 12.37
N GLU A 92 -14.57 0.26 11.23
CA GLU A 92 -15.90 0.71 10.79
C GLU A 92 -17.02 0.20 11.71
N GLN A 93 -16.85 -0.99 12.29
CA GLN A 93 -17.85 -1.62 13.16
C GLN A 93 -17.64 -1.33 14.66
N ALA A 94 -16.50 -0.76 15.04
CA ALA A 94 -16.20 -0.46 16.44
C ALA A 94 -16.93 0.81 16.91
N PRO A 95 -17.38 0.87 18.17
CA PRO A 95 -17.98 2.09 18.73
C PRO A 95 -16.98 3.25 18.82
N SER A 96 -15.68 2.95 18.91
CA SER A 96 -14.58 3.90 18.79
C SER A 96 -13.28 3.20 18.43
N LEU A 97 -12.31 3.94 17.90
CA LEU A 97 -10.98 3.40 17.62
C LEU A 97 -10.24 3.00 18.90
N GLU A 98 -10.49 3.72 20.00
CA GLU A 98 -9.96 3.42 21.32
C GLU A 98 -10.50 2.08 21.84
N ALA A 99 -11.79 1.79 21.64
CA ALA A 99 -12.38 0.50 21.98
C ALA A 99 -11.76 -0.63 21.13
N LEU A 100 -11.61 -0.42 19.81
CA LEU A 100 -10.94 -1.39 18.94
C LEU A 100 -9.51 -1.69 19.41
N CYS A 101 -8.70 -0.65 19.66
CA CYS A 101 -7.32 -0.80 20.07
C CYS A 101 -7.17 -1.52 21.43
N LYS A 102 -8.14 -1.37 22.35
CA LYS A 102 -8.16 -2.13 23.61
C LYS A 102 -8.32 -3.64 23.38
N HIS A 103 -9.10 -4.04 22.37
CA HIS A 103 -9.41 -5.45 22.10
C HIS A 103 -8.43 -6.15 21.15
N GLN A 104 -7.87 -5.43 20.16
CA GLN A 104 -7.01 -6.06 19.13
C GLN A 104 -5.61 -6.45 19.61
N ARG A 105 -5.19 -6.00 20.80
CA ARG A 105 -3.85 -6.16 21.39
C ARG A 105 -2.74 -5.55 20.52
N LEU A 106 -1.89 -4.74 21.14
CA LEU A 106 -0.69 -4.30 20.48
C LEU A 106 0.46 -4.33 21.49
N ASP A 107 1.50 -5.05 21.13
CA ASP A 107 2.92 -4.90 21.49
C ASP A 107 3.46 -3.46 21.46
N ILE A 108 2.61 -2.48 21.17
CA ILE A 108 2.87 -1.04 21.18
C ILE A 108 1.82 -0.33 22.02
N GLU A 109 2.25 0.74 22.69
CA GLU A 109 1.38 1.59 23.51
C GLU A 109 0.18 2.15 22.74
N LEU A 110 -0.93 2.39 23.45
CA LEU A 110 -2.21 2.86 22.88
C LEU A 110 -2.08 4.07 21.92
N PRO A 111 -1.24 5.09 22.18
CA PRO A 111 -1.05 6.17 21.22
C PRO A 111 -0.45 5.70 19.88
N GLY A 112 0.45 4.71 19.92
CA GLY A 112 1.02 4.07 18.74
C GLY A 112 -0.03 3.29 17.97
N ALA A 113 -0.83 2.49 18.68
CA ALA A 113 -1.96 1.75 18.16
C ALA A 113 -2.94 2.63 17.39
N LEU A 114 -3.41 3.70 18.04
CA LEU A 114 -4.35 4.64 17.43
C LEU A 114 -3.79 5.28 16.17
N ARG A 115 -2.52 5.69 16.16
CA ARG A 115 -1.88 6.24 14.95
C ARG A 115 -1.83 5.21 13.83
N TRP A 116 -1.51 3.96 14.16
CA TRP A 116 -1.40 2.86 13.19
C TRP A 116 -2.74 2.52 12.55
N VAL A 117 -3.83 2.43 13.35
CA VAL A 117 -5.19 2.20 12.87
C VAL A 117 -5.70 3.40 12.07
N ARG A 118 -5.63 4.61 12.64
CA ARG A 118 -6.12 5.84 11.98
C ARG A 118 -5.49 6.03 10.60
N ARG A 119 -4.18 5.73 10.47
CA ARG A 119 -3.49 5.84 9.18
C ARG A 119 -4.08 4.89 8.14
N ARG A 120 -4.36 3.63 8.51
CA ARG A 120 -4.96 2.64 7.60
C ARG A 120 -6.36 3.03 7.19
N VAL A 121 -7.20 3.43 8.15
CA VAL A 121 -8.56 3.91 7.88
C VAL A 121 -8.54 5.09 6.90
N GLN A 122 -7.71 6.11 7.18
CA GLN A 122 -7.57 7.28 6.32
C GLN A 122 -7.07 6.93 4.91
N ASP A 123 -6.07 6.05 4.81
CA ASP A 123 -5.52 5.63 3.52
C ASP A 123 -6.57 4.84 2.71
N VAL A 124 -7.29 3.92 3.34
CA VAL A 124 -8.34 3.11 2.68
C VAL A 124 -9.51 3.99 2.26
N HIS A 125 -10.12 4.76 3.16
CA HIS A 125 -11.24 5.64 2.80
C HIS A 125 -10.85 6.67 1.74
N GLY A 126 -9.61 7.20 1.81
CA GLY A 126 -9.06 8.06 0.77
C GLY A 126 -8.93 7.36 -0.60
N ALA A 127 -8.52 6.09 -0.61
CA ALA A 127 -8.48 5.28 -1.83
C ALA A 127 -9.88 4.99 -2.39
N LEU A 128 -10.85 4.63 -1.53
CA LEU A 128 -12.24 4.41 -1.93
C LEU A 128 -12.86 5.67 -2.51
N HIS A 129 -12.64 6.83 -1.88
CA HIS A 129 -13.09 8.11 -2.41
C HIS A 129 -12.47 8.41 -3.79
N ARG A 130 -11.18 8.07 -3.99
CA ARG A 130 -10.54 8.23 -5.29
C ARG A 130 -11.09 7.27 -6.35
N ILE A 131 -11.41 6.03 -5.96
CA ILE A 131 -12.07 5.05 -6.83
C ILE A 131 -13.42 5.59 -7.32
N LYS A 132 -14.24 6.12 -6.42
CA LYS A 132 -15.51 6.76 -6.81
C LYS A 132 -15.30 7.84 -7.86
N GLY A 133 -14.22 8.62 -7.76
CA GLY A 133 -13.93 9.68 -8.73
C GLY A 133 -13.50 9.17 -10.10
N VAL A 134 -12.75 8.07 -10.18
CA VAL A 134 -12.22 7.54 -11.47
C VAL A 134 -13.15 6.49 -12.10
N LEU A 135 -14.02 5.87 -11.30
CA LEU A 135 -15.04 4.89 -11.72
C LEU A 135 -16.43 5.38 -11.31
N GLY A 136 -16.74 6.63 -11.66
CA GLY A 136 -17.96 7.34 -11.24
C GLY A 136 -19.24 6.60 -11.61
N ASP A 137 -19.33 6.08 -12.84
CA ASP A 137 -20.54 5.39 -13.32
C ASP A 137 -20.86 4.14 -12.50
N THR A 138 -19.84 3.46 -11.98
CA THR A 138 -20.02 2.24 -11.16
C THR A 138 -20.29 2.58 -9.70
N PHE A 139 -19.59 3.56 -9.12
CA PHE A 139 -19.57 3.77 -7.66
C PHE A 139 -20.13 5.12 -7.18
N ALA A 140 -20.78 5.93 -8.02
CA ALA A 140 -21.27 7.27 -7.65
C ALA A 140 -22.06 7.27 -6.31
N ASN A 141 -22.97 6.31 -6.17
CA ASN A 141 -23.90 6.22 -5.02
C ASN A 141 -23.38 5.34 -3.87
N VAL A 142 -22.20 4.76 -3.98
CA VAL A 142 -21.63 3.89 -2.94
C VAL A 142 -20.91 4.74 -1.90
N ALA A 143 -21.19 4.59 -0.60
CA ALA A 143 -20.44 5.32 0.42
C ALA A 143 -18.95 4.90 0.40
N PRO A 144 -17.98 5.80 0.66
CA PRO A 144 -16.54 5.48 0.64
C PRO A 144 -16.09 4.70 1.88
N THR A 145 -16.81 3.62 2.22
CA THR A 145 -16.54 2.68 3.30
C THR A 145 -16.39 1.27 2.74
N LEU A 146 -15.64 0.41 3.43
CA LEU A 146 -15.48 -0.99 3.00
C LEU A 146 -16.82 -1.73 3.02
N THR A 147 -17.65 -1.46 4.04
CA THR A 147 -18.96 -2.08 4.17
C THR A 147 -19.86 -1.78 2.95
N ALA A 148 -19.97 -0.52 2.53
CA ALA A 148 -20.81 -0.17 1.38
C ALA A 148 -20.27 -0.70 0.05
N PHE A 149 -18.95 -0.77 -0.11
CA PHE A 149 -18.33 -1.39 -1.29
C PHE A 149 -18.51 -2.92 -1.30
N ALA A 150 -18.45 -3.57 -0.13
CA ALA A 150 -18.73 -5.01 0.00
C ALA A 150 -20.17 -5.30 -0.42
N ASP A 151 -21.14 -4.55 0.11
CA ASP A 151 -22.56 -4.71 -0.21
C ASP A 151 -22.84 -4.49 -1.71
N HIS A 152 -22.14 -3.54 -2.33
CA HIS A 152 -22.32 -3.23 -3.75
C HIS A 152 -21.66 -4.27 -4.69
N LEU A 153 -20.50 -4.78 -4.33
CA LEU A 153 -19.73 -5.71 -5.17
C LEU A 153 -20.04 -7.18 -4.90
N GLU A 154 -20.62 -7.50 -3.74
CA GLU A 154 -20.88 -8.87 -3.27
C GLU A 154 -19.60 -9.74 -3.23
N VAL A 155 -18.46 -9.13 -2.88
CA VAL A 155 -17.16 -9.82 -2.82
C VAL A 155 -16.42 -9.52 -1.53
N GLU A 156 -15.65 -10.51 -1.08
CA GLU A 156 -14.70 -10.43 0.02
C GLU A 156 -13.40 -11.15 -0.39
N PRO A 157 -12.20 -10.55 -0.23
CA PRO A 157 -11.92 -9.21 0.28
C PRO A 157 -12.07 -8.12 -0.80
N VAL A 158 -12.74 -7.03 -0.44
CA VAL A 158 -13.08 -5.90 -1.32
C VAL A 158 -11.85 -5.21 -1.91
N LEU A 159 -10.80 -4.98 -1.12
CA LEU A 159 -9.61 -4.26 -1.56
C LEU A 159 -8.83 -5.01 -2.64
N VAL A 160 -8.80 -6.35 -2.58
CA VAL A 160 -8.16 -7.17 -3.62
C VAL A 160 -8.97 -7.08 -4.92
N ALA A 161 -10.29 -7.22 -4.83
CA ALA A 161 -11.17 -7.09 -5.99
C ALA A 161 -11.06 -5.69 -6.63
N LEU A 162 -11.11 -4.64 -5.82
CA LEU A 162 -10.97 -3.25 -6.28
C LEU A 162 -9.62 -2.99 -6.96
N ARG A 163 -8.55 -3.67 -6.55
CA ARG A 163 -7.25 -3.54 -7.21
C ARG A 163 -7.27 -4.10 -8.64
N GLY A 164 -8.02 -5.19 -8.86
CA GLY A 164 -8.28 -5.73 -10.19
C GLY A 164 -9.20 -4.83 -11.01
N ILE A 165 -10.34 -4.42 -10.46
CA ILE A 165 -11.33 -3.54 -11.11
C ILE A 165 -10.68 -2.22 -11.54
N ALA A 166 -9.85 -1.63 -10.68
CA ALA A 166 -9.19 -0.36 -10.93
C ALA A 166 -7.78 -0.51 -11.54
N ALA A 167 -7.45 -1.65 -12.16
CA ALA A 167 -6.11 -1.95 -12.65
C ALA A 167 -5.54 -0.87 -13.59
N ALA A 168 -6.38 -0.29 -14.45
CA ALA A 168 -6.00 0.78 -15.38
C ALA A 168 -5.64 2.11 -14.69
N TRP A 169 -6.02 2.28 -13.41
CA TRP A 169 -5.88 3.53 -12.66
C TRP A 169 -4.89 3.42 -11.49
N LEU A 170 -4.17 2.30 -11.36
CA LEU A 170 -3.30 2.07 -10.20
C LEU A 170 -2.14 3.08 -10.09
N ASP A 171 -1.70 3.67 -11.18
CA ASP A 171 -0.66 4.70 -11.21
C ASP A 171 -1.10 6.02 -10.56
N VAL A 172 -2.40 6.34 -10.62
CA VAL A 172 -3.00 7.56 -10.05
C VAL A 172 -3.71 7.32 -8.70
N LEU A 173 -3.96 6.05 -8.34
CA LEU A 173 -4.57 5.68 -7.07
C LEU A 173 -3.58 5.73 -5.90
N PRO A 174 -4.01 6.21 -4.72
CA PRO A 174 -3.16 6.17 -3.54
C PRO A 174 -3.04 4.73 -3.00
N LYS A 175 -2.12 4.55 -2.05
CA LYS A 175 -2.11 3.37 -1.19
C LYS A 175 -3.48 3.20 -0.47
N PRO A 176 -3.88 1.97 -0.12
CA PRO A 176 -3.12 0.72 -0.29
C PRO A 176 -3.22 0.08 -1.68
N LEU A 177 -4.10 0.57 -2.55
CA LEU A 177 -4.39 -0.07 -3.85
C LEU A 177 -3.36 0.30 -4.92
N GLY A 178 -3.08 1.59 -5.05
CA GLY A 178 -2.28 2.13 -6.14
C GLY A 178 -0.85 2.49 -5.78
N PHE A 179 -0.10 2.78 -6.83
CA PHE A 179 1.31 3.11 -6.83
C PHE A 179 1.58 4.61 -6.84
N ALA A 180 0.54 5.46 -6.78
CA ALA A 180 0.73 6.90 -6.86
C ALA A 180 1.68 7.38 -5.74
N PRO A 181 2.66 8.23 -6.07
CA PRO A 181 3.47 8.88 -5.06
C PRO A 181 2.56 9.64 -4.10
N ARG A 182 2.87 9.56 -2.81
CA ARG A 182 2.22 10.42 -1.81
C ARG A 182 2.45 11.85 -2.29
N ARG A 183 1.41 12.57 -2.69
CA ARG A 183 1.53 14.00 -2.98
C ARG A 183 2.17 14.61 -1.74
N ARG A 184 3.43 15.06 -1.86
CA ARG A 184 4.00 15.94 -0.85
C ARG A 184 3.01 17.09 -0.81
N ARG A 185 2.26 17.24 0.30
CA ARG A 185 1.55 18.50 0.56
C ARG A 185 2.54 19.59 0.20
N GLY A 186 2.16 20.46 -0.73
CA GLY A 186 3.07 21.44 -1.32
C GLY A 186 3.92 22.06 -0.23
N ARG A 187 5.21 22.22 -0.50
CA ARG A 187 6.10 23.03 0.34
C ARG A 187 5.62 24.49 0.24
N SER A 188 4.51 24.79 0.89
CA SER A 188 4.33 26.03 1.63
C SER A 188 4.41 25.68 3.12
N ALA A 189 5.40 24.86 3.47
CA ALA A 189 5.95 24.95 4.81
C ALA A 189 6.79 26.21 4.78
N LEU A 190 6.25 27.32 5.31
CA LEU A 190 7.09 28.32 5.94
C LEU A 190 8.17 27.55 6.72
N PRO A 191 9.47 27.90 6.57
CA PRO A 191 10.52 27.17 7.23
C PRO A 191 10.21 27.18 8.73
N ARG A 192 9.73 26.04 9.24
CA ARG A 192 9.65 25.82 10.67
C ARG A 192 11.07 25.94 11.14
N LEU A 193 11.38 27.06 11.79
CA LEU A 193 12.63 27.35 12.47
C LEU A 193 13.07 26.07 13.17
N GLN A 194 14.02 25.38 12.57
CA GLN A 194 14.66 24.23 13.17
C GLN A 194 15.41 24.80 14.36
N HIS A 195 14.98 24.48 15.58
CA HIS A 195 15.72 24.87 16.77
C HIS A 195 17.13 24.29 16.63
N ARG A 196 18.15 25.17 16.64
CA ARG A 196 19.54 24.72 16.74
C ARG A 196 19.67 24.02 18.09
N ALA A 197 20.09 22.77 18.10
CA ALA A 197 20.60 22.16 19.32
C ALA A 197 21.82 22.97 19.75
N GLY A 198 21.69 23.68 20.88
CA GLY A 198 22.85 24.30 21.54
C GLY A 198 23.75 23.20 22.10
N PRO A 199 25.06 23.44 22.20
CA PRO A 199 25.96 22.49 22.88
C PRO A 199 25.48 22.27 24.32
N ASP A 200 25.57 21.03 24.80
CA ASP A 200 25.31 20.70 26.20
C ASP A 200 26.21 21.54 27.10
N PRO A 201 25.68 22.10 28.21
CA PRO A 201 26.50 22.86 29.15
C PRO A 201 27.59 21.95 29.73
N PRO A 202 28.84 22.43 29.87
CA PRO A 202 29.91 21.62 30.46
C PRO A 202 29.52 21.20 31.88
N GLY A 203 29.58 19.90 32.14
CA GLY A 203 29.21 19.31 33.42
C GLY A 203 30.04 19.92 34.55
N CYS A 204 29.37 20.29 35.65
CA CYS A 204 30.05 20.69 36.88
C CYS A 204 30.96 19.56 37.37
N PRO A 205 32.27 19.80 37.58
CA PRO A 205 33.07 18.90 38.40
C PRO A 205 32.65 19.04 39.88
N ALA A 206 32.75 17.91 40.60
CA ALA A 206 32.41 17.73 42.01
C ALA A 206 33.29 18.55 42.97
#